data_AF-A0A973TAY8-F1
#
_entry.id   AF-A0A973TAY8-F1
#
_cell.length_a   1.000
_cell.length_b   1.000
_cell.length_c   1.000
_cell.angle_alpha   90.00
_cell.angle_beta   90.00
_cell.angle_gamma   90.00
#
_symmetry.space_group_name_H-M   'P 1'
#
loop_
_entity.id
_entity.type
_entity.pdbx_description
1 polymer ?
#
loop_
_entity_poly.entity_id
_entity_poly.type
_entity_poly.pdbx_seq_one_letter_code
_entity_poly.pdbx_strand_id
1 'polypeptide(L)' 'MPTTENVRHLSAAELLGAVVDEGSFVSWDTPPEQPVLSGDYARDLAKARDRSGADESVITGAGLIRGRRVALIVSEFSFL' A
#
# COMPACT_ATOMS: atom_id res chain seq x y z
N MET A 1 -1.10 5.79 -32.12
CA MET A 1 -0.02 4.81 -31.85
C MET A 1 -0.04 4.56 -30.35
N PRO A 2 -0.62 3.46 -29.84
CA PRO A 2 -0.48 3.17 -28.42
C PRO A 2 0.99 2.84 -28.17
N THR A 3 1.62 3.56 -27.25
CA THR A 3 2.98 3.26 -26.80
C THR A 3 2.98 1.91 -26.11
N THR A 4 3.59 0.91 -26.74
CA THR A 4 3.85 -0.41 -26.17
C THR A 4 4.99 -0.32 -25.15
N GLU A 5 4.91 0.61 -24.19
CA GLU A 5 5.80 0.62 -23.04
C GLU A 5 5.12 -0.16 -21.92
N ASN A 6 5.83 -1.17 -21.40
CA ASN A 6 5.45 -1.82 -20.16
C ASN A 6 5.51 -0.78 -19.05
N VAL A 7 4.36 -0.21 -18.68
CA VAL A 7 4.28 0.72 -17.56
C VAL A 7 4.61 -0.09 -16.30
N ARG A 8 5.71 0.28 -15.63
CA ARG A 8 6.03 -0.31 -14.32
C ARG A 8 4.97 0.15 -13.32
N HIS A 9 4.27 -0.79 -12.71
CA HIS A 9 3.37 -0.51 -11.60
C HIS A 9 4.20 -0.37 -10.33
N LEU A 10 4.11 0.79 -9.68
CA LEU A 10 4.75 1.02 -8.38
C LEU A 10 3.92 0.34 -7.28
N SER A 11 4.59 -0.23 -6.29
CA SER A 11 3.92 -0.60 -5.03
C SER A 11 3.41 0.65 -4.31
N ALA A 12 2.49 0.47 -3.36
CA ALA A 12 2.00 1.58 -2.54
C ALA A 12 3.15 2.28 -1.80
N ALA A 13 4.12 1.52 -1.30
CA ALA A 13 5.31 2.04 -0.63
C ALA A 13 6.24 2.82 -1.59
N GLU A 14 6.46 2.31 -2.80
CA GLU A 14 7.25 3.01 -3.83
C GLU A 14 6.57 4.31 -4.26
N LEU A 15 5.25 4.29 -4.41
CA LEU A 15 4.47 5.48 -4.76
C LEU A 15 4.54 6.54 -3.65
N LEU A 16 4.42 6.14 -2.39
CA LEU A 16 4.59 7.04 -1.25
C LEU A 16 5.98 7.70 -1.26
N GLY A 17 7.04 6.90 -1.42
CA GLY A 17 8.41 7.40 -1.48
C GLY A 17 8.69 8.35 -2.65
N ALA A 18 7.92 8.24 -3.75
CA ALA A 18 8.04 9.12 -4.91
C ALA A 18 7.26 10.44 -4.78
N VAL A 19 6.23 10.50 -3.92
CA VAL A 19 5.27 11.62 -3.87
C VAL A 19 5.47 12.52 -2.65
N VAL A 20 5.77 11.94 -1.48
CA VAL A 20 5.95 12.69 -0.24
C VAL A 20 7.39 13.22 -0.12
N ASP A 21 7.55 14.31 0.61
CA ASP A 21 8.87 14.84 0.97
C ASP A 21 9.63 13.76 1.79
N GLU A 22 10.94 13.63 1.55
CA GLU A 22 11.77 12.57 2.14
C GLU A 22 11.67 12.55 3.67
N GLY A 23 11.42 11.36 4.24
CA GLY A 23 11.29 11.16 5.70
C GLY A 23 10.05 11.78 6.34
N SER A 24 9.12 12.35 5.56
CA SER A 24 7.93 13.02 6.11
C SER A 24 6.72 12.10 6.34
N PHE A 25 6.71 10.92 5.74
CA PHE A 25 5.58 10.00 5.82
C PHE A 25 5.47 9.37 7.21
N VAL A 26 4.27 9.41 7.77
CA VAL A 26 3.89 8.78 9.03
C VAL A 26 2.64 7.96 8.76
N SER A 27 2.76 6.62 8.84
CA SER A 27 1.62 5.71 8.71
C SER A 27 0.67 5.87 9.90
N TRP A 28 -0.62 5.72 9.64
CA TRP A 28 -1.67 5.59 10.64
C TRP A 28 -2.15 4.15 10.80
N ASP A 29 -1.61 3.24 9.99
CA ASP A 29 -2.04 1.86 9.96
C ASP A 29 -1.59 1.15 11.24
N THR A 30 -2.45 0.25 11.67
CA THR A 30 -2.15 -0.73 12.71
C THR A 30 -2.65 -2.08 12.19
N PRO A 31 -2.02 -3.20 12.57
CA PRO A 31 -2.49 -4.51 12.14
C PRO A 31 -3.98 -4.67 12.45
N PRO A 32 -4.84 -4.97 11.45
CA PRO A 32 -6.27 -5.05 11.66
C PRO A 32 -6.62 -6.23 12.57
N GLU A 33 -7.56 -6.02 13.49
CA GLU A 33 -8.15 -7.12 14.26
C GLU A 33 -8.92 -8.04 13.31
N GLN A 34 -8.47 -9.29 13.21
CA GLN A 34 -9.06 -10.25 12.30
C GLN A 34 -10.30 -10.89 12.93
N PRO A 35 -11.47 -10.86 12.27
CA PRO A 35 -12.63 -11.62 12.73
C PRO A 35 -12.35 -13.13 12.60
N VAL A 36 -13.28 -13.96 13.07
CA VAL A 36 -13.17 -15.41 12.84
C VAL A 36 -13.22 -15.68 11.34
N LEU A 37 -12.07 -16.02 10.76
CA LEU A 37 -11.93 -16.29 9.34
C LEU A 37 -12.18 -17.77 9.05
N SER A 38 -12.77 -18.05 7.88
CA SER A 38 -12.72 -19.41 7.34
C SER A 38 -11.28 -19.79 7.00
N GLY A 39 -10.97 -21.09 7.08
CA GLY A 39 -9.61 -21.57 6.81
C GLY A 39 -9.11 -21.24 5.41
N ASP A 40 -10.00 -21.11 4.44
CA ASP A 40 -9.65 -20.82 3.04
C ASP A 40 -9.27 -19.34 2.86
N TYR A 41 -10.07 -18.44 3.40
CA TYR A 41 -9.80 -17.01 3.32
C TYR A 41 -8.54 -16.60 4.10
N ALA A 42 -8.28 -17.26 5.25
CA ALA A 42 -7.04 -17.06 5.98
C ALA A 42 -5.79 -17.45 5.16
N ARG A 43 -5.87 -18.51 4.34
CA ARG A 43 -4.77 -18.92 3.45
C ARG A 43 -4.57 -17.95 2.30
N ASP A 44 -5.65 -17.37 1.78
CA ASP A 44 -5.58 -16.37 0.72
C ASP A 44 -4.94 -15.06 1.23
N LEU A 45 -5.31 -14.61 2.42
CA LEU A 45 -4.66 -13.48 3.10
C LEU A 45 -3.15 -13.71 3.33
N ALA A 46 -2.75 -14.91 3.74
CA ALA A 46 -1.33 -15.24 3.92
C ALA A 46 -0.56 -15.14 2.59
N LYS A 47 -1.11 -15.69 1.50
CA LYS A 47 -0.50 -15.57 0.17
C LYS A 47 -0.43 -14.13 -0.33
N ALA A 48 -1.46 -13.32 -0.05
CA ALA A 48 -1.46 -11.90 -0.42
C ALA A 48 -0.34 -11.12 0.27
N ARG A 49 -0.13 -11.38 1.58
CA ARG A 49 0.94 -10.77 2.36
C ARG A 49 2.32 -11.17 1.82
N ASP A 50 2.52 -12.46 1.57
CA ASP A 50 3.78 -12.96 1.01
C ASP A 50 4.09 -12.37 -0.37
N ARG A 51 3.04 -12.17 -1.21
CA ARG A 51 3.17 -11.64 -2.57
C ARG A 51 3.44 -10.13 -2.60
N SER A 52 2.74 -9.37 -1.76
CA SER A 52 2.78 -7.89 -1.78
C SER A 52 3.84 -7.30 -0.86
N GLY A 53 4.26 -8.04 0.18
CA GLY A 53 5.08 -7.50 1.27
C GLY A 53 4.33 -6.51 2.17
N ALA A 54 3.06 -6.25 1.91
CA ALA A 54 2.17 -5.43 2.73
C ALA A 54 1.33 -6.32 3.66
N ASP A 55 0.94 -5.78 4.81
CA ASP A 55 0.06 -6.44 5.77
C ASP A 55 -1.43 -6.40 5.35
N GLU A 56 -1.81 -5.37 4.58
CA GLU A 56 -3.15 -5.14 4.03
C GLU A 56 -3.14 -4.45 2.64
N SER A 57 -4.30 -4.42 1.97
CA SER A 57 -4.52 -3.83 0.64
C SER A 57 -4.49 -2.29 0.55
N VAL A 58 -4.40 -1.60 1.68
CA VAL A 58 -4.40 -0.13 1.73
C VAL A 58 -3.40 0.34 2.78
N ILE A 59 -2.62 1.36 2.43
CA ILE A 59 -1.76 2.10 3.34
C ILE A 59 -2.39 3.48 3.59
N THR A 60 -2.51 3.87 4.85
CA THR A 60 -2.99 5.20 5.25
C THR A 60 -1.96 5.96 6.08
N GLY A 61 -1.98 7.28 5.98
CA GLY A 61 -1.04 8.11 6.74
C GLY A 61 -1.11 9.59 6.42
N ALA A 62 -0.15 10.32 7.00
CA ALA A 62 0.13 11.71 6.64
C ALA A 62 1.56 11.87 6.13
N GLY A 63 1.74 12.80 5.21
CA GLY A 63 3.06 13.21 4.72
C GLY A 63 3.07 14.70 4.36
N LEU A 64 4.24 15.19 3.99
CA LEU A 64 4.38 16.51 3.39
C LEU A 64 4.52 16.39 1.88
N ILE A 65 3.91 17.31 1.13
CA ILE A 65 4.13 17.47 -0.31
C ILE A 65 4.51 18.93 -0.53
N ARG A 66 5.78 19.18 -0.86
CA ARG A 66 6.32 20.55 -0.97
C ARG A 66 6.04 21.38 0.29
N GLY A 67 6.25 20.77 1.46
CA GLY A 67 6.03 21.36 2.78
C GLY A 67 4.57 21.47 3.22
N ARG A 68 3.59 20.98 2.44
CA ARG A 68 2.16 21.00 2.80
C ARG A 68 1.75 19.67 3.39
N ARG A 69 1.15 19.66 4.58
CA ARG A 69 0.66 18.44 5.23
C ARG A 69 -0.60 17.92 4.53
N VAL A 70 -0.56 16.67 4.11
CA VAL A 70 -1.63 15.99 3.37
C VAL A 70 -1.90 14.62 4.00
N ALA A 71 -3.17 14.19 4.00
CA ALA A 71 -3.58 12.83 4.34
C ALA A 71 -3.59 11.97 3.06
N LEU A 72 -3.06 10.76 3.14
CA LEU A 72 -2.94 9.84 2.02
C LEU A 72 -3.67 8.53 2.31
N ILE A 73 -4.31 7.99 1.28
CA ILE A 73 -4.89 6.65 1.21
C ILE A 73 -4.36 6.05 -0.09
N VAL A 74 -3.59 4.97 0.00
CA VAL A 74 -2.90 4.38 -1.15
C VAL A 74 -3.20 2.89 -1.21
N SER A 75 -3.73 2.43 -2.35
CA SER A 75 -4.05 1.02 -2.56
C SER A 75 -2.82 0.22 -3.01
N GLU A 76 -2.62 -0.96 -2.41
CA GLU A 76 -1.63 -1.95 -2.83
C GLU A 76 -2.29 -2.98 -3.74
N PHE A 77 -2.18 -2.77 -5.06
CA PHE A 77 -2.82 -3.63 -6.05
C PHE A 77 -2.21 -5.04 -6.14
N SER A 78 -1.04 -5.27 -5.53
CA SER A 78 -0.46 -6.61 -5.43
C SER A 78 -1.04 -7.41 -4.25
N PHE A 79 -1.83 -6.79 -3.37
CA PHE A 79 -2.50 -7.44 -2.24
C PHE A 79 -3.88 -7.97 -2.66
N LEU A 80 -3.99 -9.30 -2.66
CA LEU A 80 -5.11 -10.15 -3.13
C LEU A 80 -5.77 -9.73 -4.45
#